data_AF-A0AAV3J4U1-F1
#
_entry.id   AF-A0AAV3J4U1-F1
#
_cell.length_a   1.000
_cell.length_b   1.000
_cell.length_c   1.000
_cell.angle_alpha   90.00
_cell.angle_beta   90.00
_cell.angle_gamma   90.00
#
_symmetry.space_group_name_H-M   'P 1'
#
loop_
_entity.id
_entity.type
_entity.pdbx_description
1 polymer ?
#
loop_
_entity_poly.entity_id
_entity_poly.type
_entity_poly.pdbx_seq_one_letter_code
_entity_poly.pdbx_strand_id
1 'polypeptide(L)'
;MKREVKKFRDCGDLKKGYRLFVCEGCHDVKKVAFRCKGKFCPTCATGESQRWAEVAANDLFTVTHRHVIFTIDEGLREIFLKEKYRKELLKGLMDEAARILLDFFRKHHIQAGVVATLHTFGSQLEYNPHVHLVVTMGGLTKDGKW
;
A
#
# COMPACT_ATOMS: atom_id res chain seq x y z
N MET A 1 -5.45 -12.41 12.69
CA MET A 1 -6.15 -12.71 11.41
C MET A 1 -7.64 -13.00 11.59
N LYS A 2 -8.04 -13.98 12.43
CA LYS A 2 -9.45 -14.40 12.64
C LYS A 2 -10.46 -13.25 12.87
N ARG A 3 -10.11 -12.24 13.67
CA ARG A 3 -10.96 -11.07 13.94
C ARG A 3 -11.30 -10.27 12.67
N GLU A 4 -10.29 -10.01 11.83
CA GLU A 4 -10.48 -9.21 10.62
C GLU A 4 -11.26 -9.97 9.54
N VAL A 5 -11.09 -11.30 9.48
CA VAL A 5 -11.90 -12.18 8.61
C VAL A 5 -13.38 -12.14 9.03
N LYS A 6 -13.67 -12.20 10.34
CA LYS A 6 -15.04 -12.10 10.85
C LYS A 6 -15.68 -10.74 10.50
N LYS A 7 -14.93 -9.65 10.67
CA LYS A 7 -15.37 -8.30 10.27
C LYS A 7 -15.70 -8.22 8.78
N PHE A 8 -14.86 -8.81 7.92
CA PHE A 8 -15.11 -8.85 6.49
C PHE A 8 -16.38 -9.63 6.16
N ARG A 9 -16.54 -10.83 6.72
CA ARG A 9 -17.71 -11.70 6.48
C ARG A 9 -19.03 -11.01 6.82
N ASP A 10 -19.06 -10.26 7.91
CA ASP A 10 -20.27 -9.59 8.40
C ASP A 10 -20.41 -8.14 7.84
N CYS A 11 -19.54 -7.71 6.92
CA CYS A 11 -19.51 -6.35 6.38
C CYS A 11 -20.72 -6.07 5.48
N GLY A 12 -21.43 -4.97 5.75
CA GLY A 12 -22.59 -4.58 4.95
C GLY A 12 -23.87 -5.38 5.22
N ASP A 13 -23.88 -6.24 6.24
CA ASP A 13 -25.10 -6.92 6.69
C ASP A 13 -26.03 -5.90 7.39
N LEU A 14 -27.22 -5.69 6.82
CA LEU A 14 -28.24 -4.80 7.38
C LEU A 14 -28.70 -5.22 8.78
N LYS A 15 -28.60 -6.50 9.13
CA LYS A 15 -28.91 -7.01 10.49
C LYS A 15 -27.88 -6.52 11.52
N LYS A 16 -26.70 -6.06 11.08
CA LYS A 16 -25.64 -5.49 11.92
C LYS A 16 -25.72 -3.97 12.04
N GLY A 17 -26.76 -3.34 11.49
CA GLY A 17 -27.02 -1.91 11.57
C GLY A 17 -26.81 -1.17 10.25
N TYR A 18 -27.52 -0.05 10.12
CA TYR A 18 -27.53 0.77 8.91
C TYR A 18 -27.90 2.22 9.25
N ARG A 19 -27.56 3.14 8.34
CA ARG A 19 -28.12 4.48 8.29
C ARG A 19 -29.37 4.47 7.43
N LEU A 20 -30.44 5.09 7.91
CA LEU A 20 -31.67 5.31 7.15
C LEU A 20 -31.62 6.71 6.55
N PHE A 21 -31.72 6.80 5.22
CA PHE A 21 -31.90 8.06 4.52
C PHE A 21 -33.33 8.10 4.01
N VAL A 22 -34.02 9.20 4.28
CA VAL A 22 -35.40 9.41 3.85
C VAL A 22 -35.43 10.72 3.05
N CYS A 23 -35.97 10.68 1.84
CA CYS A 23 -36.18 11.89 1.06
C CYS A 23 -37.40 12.64 1.61
N GLU A 24 -37.25 13.91 2.00
CA GLU A 24 -38.35 14.71 2.55
C GLU A 24 -39.42 15.08 1.50
N GLY A 25 -39.12 14.97 0.21
CA GLY A 25 -40.06 15.24 -0.87
C GLY A 25 -40.91 14.02 -1.25
N CYS A 26 -40.26 12.96 -1.73
CA CYS A 26 -40.96 11.76 -2.24
C CYS A 26 -41.07 10.63 -1.21
N HIS A 27 -40.54 10.79 0.00
CA HIS A 27 -40.51 9.78 1.06
C HIS A 27 -39.80 8.48 0.68
N ASP A 28 -38.99 8.47 -0.39
CA ASP A 28 -38.17 7.32 -0.73
C ASP A 28 -37.14 7.03 0.37
N VAL A 29 -36.89 5.75 0.60
CA VAL A 29 -36.13 5.26 1.74
C VAL A 29 -34.93 4.44 1.28
N LYS A 30 -33.74 4.87 1.66
CA LYS A 30 -32.49 4.14 1.40
C LYS A 30 -31.84 3.70 2.69
N LYS A 31 -31.64 2.39 2.84
CA LYS A 31 -30.85 1.80 3.94
C LYS A 31 -29.42 1.61 3.48
N VAL A 32 -28.47 2.23 4.20
CA VAL A 32 -27.04 2.10 3.93
C VAL A 32 -26.40 1.35 5.09
N ALA A 33 -26.05 0.08 4.87
CA ALA A 33 -25.43 -0.77 5.88
C ALA A 33 -24.09 -0.22 6.39
N PHE A 34 -23.80 -0.46 7.67
CA PHE A 34 -22.50 -0.12 8.22
C PHE A 34 -21.38 -0.96 7.60
N ARG A 35 -20.23 -0.31 7.37
CA ARG A 35 -19.05 -0.89 6.75
C ARG A 35 -18.03 -1.27 7.81
N CYS A 36 -17.33 -2.39 7.62
CA CYS A 36 -16.45 -2.94 8.64
C CYS A 36 -15.11 -2.20 8.79
N LYS A 37 -14.75 -1.35 7.80
CA LYS A 37 -13.49 -0.60 7.73
C LYS A 37 -12.25 -1.52 7.88
N GLY A 38 -12.40 -2.80 7.55
CA GLY A 38 -11.37 -3.81 7.68
C GLY A 38 -10.47 -3.82 6.46
N LYS A 39 -9.16 -3.94 6.68
CA LYS A 39 -8.13 -3.97 5.64
C LYS A 39 -8.21 -5.15 4.65
N PHE A 40 -8.94 -6.21 4.99
CA PHE A 40 -9.18 -7.37 4.11
C PHE A 40 -10.51 -7.28 3.36
N CYS A 41 -11.37 -6.29 3.67
CA CYS A 41 -12.63 -6.13 2.98
C CYS A 41 -12.38 -5.29 1.72
N PRO A 42 -12.55 -5.83 0.50
CA PRO A 42 -12.26 -5.09 -0.73
C PRO A 42 -13.11 -3.82 -0.83
N THR A 43 -14.39 -3.89 -0.45
CA THR A 43 -15.27 -2.70 -0.45
C THR A 43 -14.79 -1.60 0.49
N CYS A 44 -14.21 -1.94 1.63
CA CYS A 44 -13.79 -0.95 2.63
C CYS A 44 -12.34 -0.48 2.43
N ALA A 45 -11.44 -1.40 2.06
CA ALA A 45 -10.03 -1.13 1.91
C ALA A 45 -9.75 -0.29 0.67
N THR A 46 -10.47 -0.52 -0.44
CA THR A 46 -10.23 0.22 -1.70
C THR A 46 -10.39 1.73 -1.53
N GLY A 47 -11.46 2.19 -0.86
CA GLY A 47 -11.67 3.64 -0.66
C GLY A 47 -10.58 4.29 0.19
N GLU A 48 -10.12 3.61 1.24
CA GLU A 48 -9.01 4.10 2.06
C GLU A 48 -7.68 4.09 1.29
N SER A 49 -7.42 3.05 0.50
CA SER A 49 -6.24 2.96 -0.37
C SER A 49 -6.23 4.06 -1.44
N GLN A 50 -7.38 4.37 -2.03
CA GLN A 50 -7.52 5.47 -3.00
C GLN A 50 -7.26 6.82 -2.34
N ARG A 51 -7.89 7.08 -1.18
CA ARG A 51 -7.66 8.32 -0.43
C ARG A 51 -6.19 8.49 -0.05
N TRP A 52 -5.54 7.42 0.39
CA TRP A 52 -4.10 7.46 0.70
C TRP A 52 -3.27 7.73 -0.54
N ALA A 53 -3.59 7.11 -1.67
CA ALA A 53 -2.90 7.34 -2.94
C ALA A 53 -3.05 8.79 -3.42
N GLU A 54 -4.23 9.40 -3.27
CA GLU A 54 -4.47 10.81 -3.59
C GLU A 54 -3.62 11.74 -2.73
N VAL A 55 -3.61 11.53 -1.41
CA VAL A 55 -2.77 12.32 -0.49
C VAL A 55 -1.29 12.16 -0.84
N ALA A 56 -0.83 10.92 -1.02
CA ALA A 56 0.55 10.66 -1.39
C ALA A 56 0.92 11.33 -2.72
N ALA A 57 0.06 11.26 -3.74
CA ALA A 57 0.29 11.87 -5.03
C ALA A 57 0.39 13.40 -4.96
N ASN A 58 -0.40 14.04 -4.09
CA ASN A 58 -0.34 15.49 -3.86
C ASN A 58 0.96 15.92 -3.14
N ASP A 59 1.57 15.03 -2.36
CA ASP A 59 2.83 15.29 -1.67
C ASP A 59 4.07 15.01 -2.57
N LEU A 60 3.88 14.41 -3.75
CA LEU A 60 4.97 14.14 -4.69
C LEU A 60 5.37 15.40 -5.49
N PHE A 61 6.67 15.53 -5.77
CA PHE A 61 7.18 16.56 -6.67
C PHE A 61 6.60 16.42 -8.08
N THR A 62 6.28 17.53 -8.76
CA THR A 62 5.81 17.50 -10.16
C THR A 62 6.96 17.24 -11.13
N VAL A 63 7.50 16.03 -11.12
CA VAL A 63 8.63 15.57 -11.92
C VAL A 63 8.35 14.21 -12.52
N THR A 64 9.18 13.76 -13.46
CA THR A 64 9.07 12.40 -13.99
C THR A 64 9.46 11.40 -12.90
N HIS A 65 8.64 10.36 -12.71
CA HIS A 65 8.92 9.27 -11.81
C HIS A 65 9.15 7.95 -12.56
N ARG A 66 9.84 7.02 -11.93
CA ARG A 66 9.99 5.63 -12.40
C ARG A 66 9.49 4.68 -11.33
N HIS A 67 8.82 3.64 -11.78
CA HIS A 67 8.39 2.53 -10.95
C HIS A 67 9.45 1.43 -11.04
N VAL A 68 10.13 1.16 -9.93
CA VAL A 68 11.16 0.11 -9.81
C VAL A 68 10.64 -0.96 -8.88
N ILE A 69 10.88 -2.24 -9.23
CA ILE A 69 10.43 -3.38 -8.44
C ILE A 69 11.64 -4.23 -8.08
N PHE A 70 11.83 -4.49 -6.78
CA PHE A 70 12.75 -5.51 -6.30
C PHE A 70 11.97 -6.72 -5.85
N THR A 71 12.25 -7.87 -6.44
CA THR A 71 11.59 -9.14 -6.10
C THR A 71 12.62 -10.06 -5.49
N ILE A 72 12.26 -10.72 -4.38
CA ILE A 72 13.15 -11.73 -3.79
C ILE A 72 13.24 -12.95 -4.71
N ASP A 73 14.41 -13.56 -4.77
CA ASP A 73 14.61 -14.82 -5.48
C ASP A 73 13.67 -15.92 -4.97
N GLU A 74 13.22 -16.79 -5.87
CA GLU A 74 12.27 -17.85 -5.56
C GLU A 74 12.78 -18.79 -4.46
N GLY A 75 14.07 -19.15 -4.47
CA GLY A 75 14.68 -20.04 -3.49
C GLY A 75 14.72 -19.48 -2.06
N LEU A 76 14.56 -18.16 -1.91
CA LEU A 76 14.56 -17.49 -0.59
C LEU A 76 13.14 -17.29 -0.03
N ARG A 77 12.09 -17.49 -0.84
CA ARG A 77 10.70 -17.23 -0.44
C ARG A 77 10.29 -18.05 0.78
N GLU A 78 10.70 -19.31 0.87
CA GLU A 78 10.38 -20.16 2.03
C GLU A 78 10.98 -19.61 3.34
N ILE A 79 12.19 -19.03 3.27
CA ILE A 79 12.85 -18.42 4.43
C ILE A 79 12.08 -17.18 4.89
N PHE A 80 11.66 -16.34 3.93
CA PHE A 80 10.83 -15.16 4.19
C PHE A 80 9.46 -15.54 4.79
N LEU A 81 8.95 -16.72 4.48
CA LEU A 81 7.69 -17.20 5.04
C LEU A 81 7.82 -17.69 6.49
N LYS A 82 9.01 -18.03 7.01
CA LYS A 82 9.17 -18.54 8.39
C LYS A 82 8.82 -17.47 9.42
N GLU A 83 7.89 -17.78 10.34
CA GLU A 83 7.38 -16.82 11.33
C GLU A 83 8.47 -16.12 12.14
N LYS A 84 9.51 -16.90 12.51
CA LYS A 84 10.66 -16.41 13.28
C LYS A 84 11.37 -15.22 12.63
N TYR A 85 11.45 -15.20 11.31
CA TYR A 85 12.25 -14.21 10.56
C TYR A 85 11.41 -13.28 9.69
N ARG A 86 10.15 -13.65 9.40
CA ARG A 86 9.28 -12.98 8.43
C ARG A 86 9.24 -11.47 8.60
N LYS A 87 9.02 -10.97 9.83
CA LYS A 87 8.91 -9.53 10.09
C LYS A 87 10.21 -8.79 9.77
N GLU A 88 11.34 -9.34 10.21
CA GLU A 88 12.67 -8.75 10.03
C GLU A 88 13.10 -8.79 8.58
N LEU A 89 12.92 -9.93 7.91
CA LEU A 89 13.28 -10.09 6.51
C LEU A 89 12.43 -9.21 5.58
N LEU A 90 11.12 -9.12 5.82
CA LEU A 90 10.24 -8.26 5.03
C LEU A 90 10.55 -6.77 5.22
N LYS A 91 10.83 -6.34 6.45
CA LYS A 91 11.24 -4.95 6.72
C LYS A 91 12.61 -4.66 6.10
N GLY A 92 13.57 -5.59 6.28
CA GLY A 92 14.91 -5.51 5.73
C GLY A 92 14.89 -5.44 4.19
N LEU A 93 14.08 -6.27 3.53
CA LEU A 93 13.92 -6.22 2.07
C LEU A 93 13.44 -4.84 1.60
N MET A 94 12.45 -4.25 2.28
CA MET A 94 11.94 -2.92 1.94
C MET A 94 13.00 -1.83 2.15
N ASP A 95 13.71 -1.87 3.28
CA ASP A 95 14.74 -0.89 3.61
C ASP A 95 15.93 -0.97 2.67
N GLU A 96 16.38 -2.19 2.37
CA GLU A 96 17.52 -2.45 1.48
C GLU A 96 17.18 -2.09 0.03
N ALA A 97 15.97 -2.38 -0.45
CA ALA A 97 15.54 -1.98 -1.79
C ALA A 97 15.57 -0.44 -1.96
N ALA A 98 15.11 0.31 -0.96
CA ALA A 98 15.19 1.76 -0.96
C ALA A 98 16.64 2.25 -0.87
N ARG A 99 17.43 1.65 0.02
CA ARG A 99 18.84 2.00 0.24
C ARG A 99 19.68 1.83 -1.02
N ILE A 100 19.55 0.72 -1.75
CA ILE A 100 20.28 0.44 -2.99
C ILE A 100 20.05 1.56 -4.02
N LEU A 101 18.79 1.98 -4.21
CA LEU A 101 18.45 3.06 -5.13
C LEU A 101 18.97 4.41 -4.66
N LEU A 102 18.79 4.75 -3.39
CA LEU A 102 19.28 6.01 -2.84
C LEU A 102 20.80 6.11 -2.89
N ASP A 103 21.52 5.01 -2.64
CA ASP A 103 22.98 4.95 -2.72
C ASP A 103 23.47 5.11 -4.17
N PHE A 104 22.72 4.63 -5.17
CA PHE A 104 23.02 4.90 -6.58
C PHE A 104 22.99 6.41 -6.87
N PHE A 105 21.89 7.11 -6.52
CA PHE A 105 21.81 8.56 -6.75
C PHE A 105 22.85 9.35 -5.93
N ARG A 106 23.14 8.91 -4.71
CA ARG A 106 24.15 9.55 -3.84
C ARG A 106 25.55 9.54 -4.45
N LYS A 107 25.93 8.47 -5.17
CA LYS A 107 27.20 8.40 -5.92
C LYS A 107 27.30 9.46 -7.02
N HIS A 108 26.16 9.92 -7.53
CA HIS A 108 26.05 11.01 -8.49
C HIS A 108 25.78 12.37 -7.82
N HIS A 109 25.92 12.47 -6.50
CA HIS A 109 25.66 13.68 -5.71
C HIS A 109 24.23 14.21 -5.82
N ILE A 110 23.27 13.31 -6.05
CA ILE A 110 21.84 13.61 -6.20
C ILE A 110 21.08 13.01 -5.00
N GLN A 111 20.16 13.78 -4.42
CA GLN A 111 19.19 13.33 -3.43
C GLN A 111 17.84 13.08 -4.11
N ALA A 112 17.59 11.83 -4.50
CA ALA A 112 16.32 11.41 -5.10
C ALA A 112 15.22 11.23 -4.03
N GLY A 113 13.97 11.41 -4.45
CA GLY A 113 12.78 11.05 -3.68
C GLY A 113 12.37 9.60 -3.96
N VAL A 114 11.98 8.87 -2.91
CA VAL A 114 11.54 7.47 -2.99
C VAL A 114 10.33 7.25 -2.09
N VAL A 115 9.27 6.64 -2.65
CA VAL A 115 8.17 6.05 -1.88
C VAL A 115 8.22 4.54 -2.07
N ALA A 116 8.36 3.78 -0.98
CA ALA A 116 8.49 2.32 -1.01
C ALA A 116 7.24 1.64 -0.42
N THR A 117 6.77 0.59 -1.08
CA THR A 117 5.65 -0.25 -0.62
C THR A 117 6.01 -1.72 -0.75
N LEU A 118 5.88 -2.46 0.35
CA LEU A 118 6.10 -3.91 0.39
C LEU A 118 4.82 -4.68 0.06
N HIS A 119 4.91 -5.59 -0.90
CA HIS A 119 3.90 -6.60 -1.18
C HIS A 119 4.45 -8.00 -0.87
N THR A 120 3.62 -8.89 -0.36
CA THR A 120 4.00 -10.27 -0.03
C THR A 120 3.44 -11.33 -0.96
N PHE A 121 2.44 -10.97 -1.76
CA PHE A 121 1.76 -11.87 -2.69
C PHE A 121 1.67 -11.24 -4.07
N GLY A 122 1.79 -12.09 -5.10
CA GLY A 122 1.53 -11.69 -6.47
C GLY A 122 0.05 -11.74 -6.84
N SER A 123 -0.23 -11.45 -8.11
CA SER A 123 -1.60 -11.39 -8.63
C SER A 123 -2.35 -12.73 -8.60
N GLN A 124 -1.63 -13.85 -8.60
CA GLN A 124 -2.20 -15.20 -8.51
C GLN A 124 -2.27 -15.70 -7.06
N LEU A 125 -2.07 -14.81 -6.07
CA LEU A 125 -2.02 -15.11 -4.64
C LEU A 125 -0.88 -16.06 -4.24
N GLU A 126 0.13 -16.19 -5.10
CA GLU A 126 1.37 -16.86 -4.81
C GLU A 126 2.23 -16.02 -3.87
N TYR A 127 2.89 -16.66 -2.90
CA TYR A 127 3.78 -15.95 -1.99
C TYR A 127 5.02 -15.49 -2.75
N ASN A 128 5.11 -14.17 -2.96
CA ASN A 128 6.15 -13.55 -3.77
C ASN A 128 6.48 -12.19 -3.15
N PRO A 129 7.36 -12.12 -2.13
CA PRO A 129 7.76 -10.85 -1.54
C PRO A 129 8.47 -9.95 -2.54
N HIS A 130 7.94 -8.75 -2.74
CA HIS A 130 8.51 -7.74 -3.62
C HIS A 130 8.22 -6.33 -3.11
N VAL A 131 9.09 -5.39 -3.47
CA VAL A 131 9.01 -3.99 -3.07
C VAL A 131 8.79 -3.16 -4.31
N HIS A 132 7.69 -2.42 -4.33
CA HIS A 132 7.41 -1.40 -5.31
C HIS A 132 7.99 -0.07 -4.85
N LEU A 133 8.78 0.59 -5.69
CA LEU A 133 9.33 1.91 -5.42
C LEU A 133 8.92 2.88 -6.51
N VAL A 134 8.32 3.99 -6.10
CA VAL A 134 8.14 5.18 -6.94
C VAL A 134 9.32 6.10 -6.68
N VAL A 135 10.14 6.34 -7.69
CA VAL A 135 11.43 7.04 -7.59
C VAL A 135 11.41 8.24 -8.51
N THR A 136 11.89 9.40 -8.05
CA THR A 136 12.08 10.56 -8.93
C THR A 136 13.17 10.30 -9.95
N MET A 137 12.95 10.69 -11.22
CA MET A 137 13.99 10.66 -12.26
C MET A 137 14.93 11.85 -12.14
N GLY A 138 15.74 11.85 -11.09
CA GLY A 138 16.58 12.97 -10.69
C GLY A 138 16.36 13.29 -9.21
N GLY A 139 16.86 14.43 -8.76
CA GLY A 139 16.77 14.82 -7.36
C GLY A 139 17.63 16.04 -7.08
N LEU A 140 17.59 16.52 -5.84
CA LEU A 140 18.29 17.74 -5.47
C LEU A 140 19.79 17.49 -5.29
N THR A 141 20.62 18.37 -5.83
CA THR A 141 22.03 18.49 -5.48
C THR A 141 22.19 19.12 -4.09
N LYS A 142 23.41 19.12 -3.55
CA LYS A 142 23.70 19.76 -2.25
C LYS A 142 23.34 21.24 -2.19
N ASP A 143 23.37 21.92 -3.33
CA ASP A 143 23.03 23.35 -3.44
C ASP A 143 21.52 23.58 -3.61
N GLY A 144 20.70 22.54 -3.49
CA GLY A 144 19.24 22.62 -3.65
C GLY A 144 18.77 22.80 -5.09
N LYS A 145 19.64 22.58 -6.08
CA LYS A 145 19.27 22.58 -7.50
C LYS A 145 18.75 21.20 -7.91
N TRP A 146 17.63 21.18 -8.63
CA TRP A 146 17.12 19.98 -9.31
C TRP A 146 18.06 19.53 -10.43
#